data_AF-A0A533WZ32-F1
#
_entry.id   AF-A0A533WZ32-F1
#
_cell.length_a   1.000
_cell.length_b   1.000
_cell.length_c   1.000
_cell.angle_alpha   90.00
_cell.angle_beta   90.00
_cell.angle_gamma   90.00
#
_symmetry.space_group_name_H-M   'P 1'
#
loop_
_entity.id
_entity.type
_entity.pdbx_description
1 polymer ?
#
loop_
_entity_poly.entity_id
_entity_poly.type
_entity_poly.pdbx_seq_one_letter_code
_entity_poly.pdbx_strand_id
1 'polypeptide(L)' 'MLEAKCPECNKKAEVNDDMSEVKCMHCGFSASYDDYIEIMKGKAVDIADNYQASWDKNPF' A
#
# COMPACT_ATOMS: atom_id res chain seq x y z
N MET A 1 18.66 3.59 0.55
CA MET A 1 17.51 2.80 1.04
C MET A 1 16.22 3.57 0.78
N LEU A 2 15.33 2.99 -0.02
CA LEU A 2 14.01 3.54 -0.27
C LEU A 2 13.06 3.19 0.88
N GLU A 3 12.22 4.15 1.28
CA GLU A 3 11.14 3.92 2.25
C GLU A 3 9.82 3.71 1.49
N ALA A 4 9.22 2.54 1.65
CA ALA A 4 7.90 2.18 1.12
C ALA A 4 6.85 2.16 2.24
N LYS A 5 5.56 2.18 1.87
CA LYS A 5 4.47 2.06 2.83
C LYS A 5 3.98 0.63 2.85
N CYS A 6 4.00 -0.02 4.02
CA CYS A 6 3.51 -1.38 4.14
C CYS A 6 2.00 -1.42 3.86
N PRO A 7 1.54 -2.29 2.93
CA PRO A 7 0.12 -2.37 2.62
C PRO A 7 -0.66 -2.97 3.80
N GLU A 8 -0.09 -3.91 4.54
CA GLU A 8 -0.75 -4.60 5.66
C GLU A 8 -0.95 -3.70 6.87
N CYS A 9 0.14 -3.19 7.44
CA CYS A 9 0.10 -2.48 8.71
C CYS A 9 0.14 -0.95 8.57
N ASN A 10 0.17 -0.41 7.35
CA ASN A 10 0.28 1.02 7.05
C ASN A 10 1.52 1.72 7.64
N LYS A 11 2.47 0.98 8.22
CA LYS A 11 3.76 1.48 8.72
C LYS A 11 4.80 1.55 7.60
N LYS A 12 6.00 2.03 7.93
CA LYS A 12 7.13 2.03 6.99
C LYS A 12 7.59 0.61 6.68
N ALA A 13 7.88 0.37 5.41
CA ALA A 13 8.56 -0.82 4.91
C ALA A 13 9.85 -0.36 4.22
N GLU A 14 10.86 -1.22 4.23
CA GLU A 14 12.14 -0.95 3.60
C GLU A 14 12.20 -1.68 2.26
N VAL A 15 12.69 -0.99 1.23
CA VAL A 15 12.94 -1.57 -0.07
C VAL A 15 14.43 -1.87 -0.17
N ASN A 16 14.76 -3.08 -0.62
CA ASN A 16 16.16 -3.47 -0.85
C ASN A 16 16.81 -2.58 -1.92
N ASP A 17 18.15 -2.51 -1.90
CA ASP A 17 18.91 -1.62 -2.78
C ASP A 17 18.70 -1.95 -4.28
N ASP A 18 18.45 -3.22 -4.60
CA ASP A 18 18.10 -3.69 -5.95
C ASP A 18 16.65 -3.38 -6.37
N MET A 19 15.83 -2.77 -5.52
CA MET A 19 14.40 -2.52 -5.73
C MET A 19 13.62 -3.76 -6.20
N SER A 20 14.08 -4.94 -5.80
CA SER A 20 13.51 -6.23 -6.19
C SER A 20 12.45 -6.71 -5.19
N GLU A 21 12.60 -6.36 -3.92
CA GLU A 21 11.69 -6.76 -2.83
C GLU A 21 11.43 -5.61 -1.84
N VAL A 22 10.24 -5.63 -1.26
CA VAL A 22 9.78 -4.74 -0.21
C VAL A 22 9.52 -5.56 1.04
N LYS A 23 10.16 -5.18 2.15
CA LYS A 23 10.08 -5.90 3.42
C LYS A 23 9.69 -4.97 4.56
N CYS A 24 8.68 -5.35 5.32
CA CYS A 24 8.25 -4.62 6.51
C CYS A 24 8.74 -5.30 7.77
N MET A 25 9.64 -4.64 8.49
CA MET A 25 10.18 -5.10 9.78
C MET A 25 9.12 -5.11 10.90
N HIS A 26 7.97 -4.46 10.72
CA HIS A 26 6.96 -4.32 11.79
C HIS A 26 5.95 -5.46 11.83
N CYS A 27 5.48 -5.93 10.67
CA CYS A 27 4.48 -7.00 10.58
C CYS A 27 5.03 -8.28 9.91
N GLY A 28 6.27 -8.23 9.40
CA GLY A 28 6.89 -9.36 8.70
C GLY A 28 6.46 -9.50 7.24
N PHE A 29 5.77 -8.52 6.68
CA PHE A 29 5.38 -8.53 5.26
C PHE A 29 6.64 -8.54 4.37
N SER A 30 6.69 -9.43 3.39
CA SER A 30 7.72 -9.46 2.34
C SER A 30 7.05 -9.77 1.03
N ALA A 31 7.27 -8.93 0.02
CA ALA A 31 6.77 -9.16 -1.33
C ALA A 31 7.79 -8.66 -2.34
N SER A 32 7.74 -9.22 -3.55
CA SER A 32 8.46 -8.66 -4.69
C SER A 32 7.98 -7.24 -4.97
N TYR A 33 8.82 -6.41 -5.56
CA TYR A 33 8.43 -5.05 -5.91
C TYR A 33 7.22 -5.03 -6.85
N ASP A 34 7.15 -5.96 -7.81
CA ASP A 34 6.03 -6.10 -8.74
C ASP A 34 4.71 -6.41 -8.00
N ASP A 35 4.70 -7.46 -7.16
CA ASP A 35 3.58 -7.81 -6.28
C ASP A 35 3.16 -6.63 -5.38
N TYR A 36 4.13 -5.93 -4.79
CA TYR A 36 3.86 -4.77 -3.94
C TYR A 36 3.14 -3.66 -4.72
N ILE A 37 3.56 -3.38 -5.96
CA ILE A 37 2.90 -2.40 -6.82
C ILE A 37 1.48 -2.85 -7.19
N GLU A 38 1.26 -4.13 -7.48
CA GLU A 38 -0.09 -4.66 -7.73
C GLU A 38 -1.00 -4.53 -6.50
N ILE A 39 -0.51 -4.88 -5.31
CA ILE A 39 -1.25 -4.73 -4.05
C ILE A 39 -1.60 -3.26 -3.80
N MET A 40 -0.64 -2.36 -3.99
CA MET A 40 -0.87 -0.93 -3.78
C MET A 40 -1.81 -0.33 -4.83
N LYS A 41 -1.76 -0.78 -6.08
CA LYS A 41 -2.74 -0.42 -7.12
C LYS A 41 -4.14 -0.86 -6.72
N GLY A 42 -4.31 -2.11 -6.28
CA GLY A 42 -5.58 -2.63 -5.78
C GLY A 42 -6.13 -1.79 -4.63
N LYS A 43 -5.29 -1.47 -3.64
CA LYS A 43 -5.70 -0.62 -2.51
C LYS A 43 -6.03 0.82 -2.90
N ALA A 44 -5.34 1.39 -3.89
CA ALA A 44 -5.65 2.74 -4.37
C ALA A 44 -7.02 2.81 -5.07
N VAL A 45 -7.39 1.77 -5.82
CA VAL A 45 -8.72 1.63 -6.41
C VAL A 45 -9.78 1.48 -5.32
N ASP A 46 -9.58 0.58 -4.36
CA ASP A 46 -10.49 0.41 -3.22
C ASP A 46 -10.70 1.71 -2.41
N ILE A 47 -9.64 2.52 -2.24
CA ILE A 47 -9.76 3.82 -1.57
C ILE A 47 -10.48 4.84 -2.47
N ALA A 48 -10.25 4.85 -3.78
CA ALA A 48 -10.96 5.73 -4.71
C ALA A 48 -12.47 5.42 -4.74
N ASP A 49 -12.83 4.14 -4.82
CA ASP A 49 -14.21 3.66 -4.73
C ASP A 49 -14.84 4.01 -3.36
N ASN A 50 -14.09 3.86 -2.25
CA ASN A 50 -14.57 4.22 -0.91
C ASN A 50 -14.68 5.74 -0.69
N TYR A 51 -13.89 6.57 -1.39
CA TYR A 51 -14.08 8.03 -1.40
C TYR A 51 -15.32 8.43 -2.19
N GLN A 52 -15.59 7.77 -3.32
CA GLN A 52 -16.78 8.01 -4.12
C GLN A 52 -18.08 7.63 -3.36
N ALA A 53 -18.04 6.58 -2.54
CA ALA A 53 -19.16 6.15 -1.70
C ALA A 53 -19.44 7.07 -0.48
N SER A 54 -18.47 7.89 -0.05
CA SER A 54 -18.65 8.83 1.08
C SER A 54 -19.21 10.19 0.68
N TRP A 55 -19.29 10.52 -0.61
CA TRP A 55 -19.88 11.79 -1.08
C TRP A 55 -21.40 11.75 -1.20
N ASP A 56 -22.02 10.56 -1.26
CA ASP A 56 -23.48 10.40 -1.42
C ASP A 56 -24.26 10.53 -0.09
N LYS A 57 -23.58 10.72 1.05
CA LYS A 57 -24.22 10.77 2.38
C LYS A 57 -24.21 12.13 3.07
N ASN A 58 -23.85 13.21 2.39
CA ASN A 58 -24.06 14.56 2.91
C ASN A 58 -25.09 15.32 2.06
N PRO A 59 -26.40 15.02 2.19
CA PRO A 59 -27.39 16.01 1.83
C PRO A 59 -27.20 17.19 2.79
N PHE A 60 -27.01 18.38 2.25
CA PHE A 60 -27.07 19.63 3.01
C PHE A 60 -28.34 19.71 3.85
#